data_AF-A0A2D9SQ31-F1
#
_entry.id   AF-A0A2D9SQ31-F1
#
_cell.length_a   1.000
_cell.length_b   1.000
_cell.length_c   1.000
_cell.angle_alpha   90.00
_cell.angle_beta   90.00
_cell.angle_gamma   90.00
#
_symmetry.space_group_name_H-M   'P 1'
#
loop_
_entity.id
_entity.type
_entity.pdbx_description
1 polymer ?
#
loop_
_entity_poly.entity_id
_entity_poly.type
_entity_poly.pdbx_seq_one_letter_code
_entity_poly.pdbx_strand_id
1 'polypeptide(L)'
;MKFSGKELTSGAVTMPGAMGFDYRPQGVGPRRLPDWTKPQLPAMLSVMVRMPSGVRLVFETDAPEIRLQALVTRFQRPGNANE
;
A
#
# COMPACT_ATOMS: atom_id res chain seq x y z
N MET A 1 9.90 -8.02 -16.81
CA MET A 1 9.04 -6.81 -16.94
C MET A 1 9.20 -5.96 -15.68
N LYS A 2 9.34 -4.63 -15.78
CA LYS A 2 9.43 -3.73 -14.62
C LYS A 2 8.26 -2.75 -14.70
N PHE A 3 7.45 -2.70 -13.65
CA PHE A 3 6.33 -1.77 -13.56
C PHE A 3 6.69 -0.62 -12.62
N SER A 4 6.41 0.61 -13.03
CA SER A 4 6.35 1.76 -12.15
C SER A 4 5.11 1.69 -11.25
N GLY A 5 5.07 2.50 -10.19
CA GLY A 5 3.92 2.56 -9.29
C GLY A 5 2.60 2.91 -10.00
N LYS A 6 2.66 3.73 -11.05
CA LYS A 6 1.47 4.09 -11.85
C LYS A 6 1.02 2.93 -12.73
N GLU A 7 1.96 2.23 -13.37
CA GLU A 7 1.68 1.06 -14.21
C GLU A 7 1.12 -0.12 -13.39
N LEU A 8 1.54 -0.25 -12.13
CA LEU A 8 0.95 -1.23 -11.20
C LEU A 8 -0.55 -0.98 -10.96
N THR A 9 -1.01 0.28 -11.01
CA THR A 9 -2.42 0.63 -10.82
C THR A 9 -3.21 0.77 -12.11
N SER A 10 -2.55 0.71 -13.28
CA SER A 10 -3.20 0.95 -14.59
C SER A 10 -3.77 -0.31 -15.25
N GLY A 11 -3.84 -1.43 -14.53
CA GLY A 11 -4.55 -2.65 -14.98
C GLY A 11 -3.68 -3.89 -15.17
N ALA A 12 -2.35 -3.77 -15.20
CA ALA A 12 -1.46 -4.94 -15.29
C ALA A 12 -1.45 -5.78 -13.99
N VAL A 13 -1.77 -5.14 -12.87
CA VAL A 13 -1.94 -5.77 -11.57
C VAL A 13 -3.24 -5.25 -10.97
N THR A 14 -4.05 -6.15 -10.40
CA THR A 14 -5.21 -5.76 -9.60
C THR A 14 -4.86 -5.81 -8.12
N MET A 15 -5.42 -4.88 -7.34
CA MET A 15 -5.15 -4.80 -5.90
C MET A 15 -6.42 -4.90 -5.05
N PRO A 16 -7.03 -6.09 -4.93
CA PRO A 16 -8.20 -6.29 -4.08
C PRO A 16 -7.92 -5.82 -2.64
N GLY A 17 -8.90 -5.13 -2.04
CA GLY A 17 -8.77 -4.53 -0.71
C GLY A 17 -8.19 -3.12 -0.68
N ALA A 18 -7.63 -2.63 -1.80
CA ALA A 18 -7.30 -1.22 -1.96
C ALA A 18 -8.49 -0.44 -2.51
N MET A 19 -8.90 0.61 -1.79
CA MET A 19 -9.98 1.53 -2.19
C MET A 19 -9.47 2.89 -2.66
N GLY A 20 -8.15 3.10 -2.60
CA GLY A 20 -7.47 4.29 -3.08
C GLY A 20 -5.96 4.08 -3.11
N PHE A 21 -5.23 5.06 -3.65
CA PHE A 21 -3.79 4.97 -3.81
C PHE A 21 -3.11 6.30 -3.45
N ASP A 22 -2.03 6.23 -2.70
CA ASP A 22 -1.11 7.36 -2.50
C ASP A 22 0.06 7.19 -3.49
N TYR A 23 0.08 8.01 -4.54
CA TYR A 23 1.14 8.02 -5.55
C TYR A 23 2.36 8.83 -5.08
N ARG A 24 3.55 8.26 -5.26
CA ARG A 24 4.83 8.90 -4.96
C ARG A 24 5.84 8.60 -6.08
N PRO A 25 6.89 9.42 -6.25
CA PRO A 25 7.93 9.12 -7.25
C PRO A 25 8.57 7.74 -7.08
N GLN A 26 8.66 7.25 -5.85
CA GLN A 26 9.29 5.96 -5.54
C GLN A 26 8.35 4.75 -5.71
N GLY A 27 7.04 4.95 -5.88
CA GLY A 27 6.07 3.87 -5.96
C GLY A 27 4.66 4.27 -5.56
N VAL A 28 3.82 3.27 -5.29
CA VAL A 28 2.42 3.47 -4.91
C VAL A 28 2.13 2.80 -3.56
N GLY A 29 1.40 3.50 -2.69
CA GLY A 29 0.90 2.96 -1.43
C GLY A 29 -0.60 2.70 -1.52
N PRO A 30 -1.09 1.44 -1.34
CA PRO A 30 -2.51 1.19 -1.30
C PRO A 30 -3.14 1.80 -0.04
N ARG A 31 -4.37 2.29 -0.17
CA ARG A 31 -5.20 2.76 0.94
C ARG A 31 -6.40 1.85 1.12
N ARG A 32 -6.72 1.54 2.37
CA ARG A 32 -7.91 0.75 2.72
C ARG A 32 -9.21 1.54 2.75
N LEU A 33 -9.18 2.86 2.53
CA LEU A 33 -10.36 3.71 2.43
C LEU A 33 -10.28 4.59 1.17
N PRO A 34 -11.43 4.96 0.57
CA PRO A 34 -11.48 5.83 -0.60
C PRO A 34 -10.88 7.21 -0.35
N ASP A 35 -10.45 7.88 -1.41
CA ASP A 35 -9.77 9.18 -1.33
C ASP A 35 -10.62 10.30 -0.73
N TRP A 36 -11.96 10.26 -0.89
CA TRP A 36 -12.87 11.23 -0.30
C TRP A 36 -12.82 11.26 1.24
N THR A 37 -12.33 10.18 1.88
CA THR A 37 -12.21 10.10 3.34
C THR A 37 -11.01 10.89 3.88
N LYS A 38 -10.04 11.26 3.04
CA LYS A 38 -8.80 11.95 3.44
C LYS A 38 -9.01 13.15 4.38
N PRO A 39 -9.90 14.13 4.09
CA PRO A 39 -10.09 15.30 4.95
C PRO A 39 -10.76 14.97 6.30
N GLN A 40 -11.38 13.80 6.44
CA GLN A 40 -12.14 13.42 7.64
C GLN A 40 -11.31 12.61 8.63
N LEU A 41 -10.10 12.18 8.25
CA LEU A 41 -9.28 11.26 9.04
C LEU A 41 -8.30 12.02 9.95
N PRO A 42 -8.39 11.86 11.28
CA PRO A 42 -7.32 12.26 12.19
C PRO A 42 -5.97 11.62 11.81
N ALA A 43 -4.87 12.29 12.17
CA ALA A 43 -3.53 11.86 11.78
C ALA A 43 -3.22 10.39 12.14
N MET A 44 -3.60 9.94 13.35
CA MET A 44 -3.39 8.56 13.78
C MET A 44 -4.17 7.54 12.92
N LEU A 45 -5.41 7.84 12.54
CA LEU A 45 -6.19 6.95 11.68
C LEU A 45 -5.67 6.96 10.24
N SER A 46 -5.11 8.08 9.77
CA SER A 46 -4.45 8.16 8.45
C SER A 46 -3.27 7.18 8.33
N VAL A 47 -2.51 6.98 9.41
CA VAL A 47 -1.45 5.94 9.47
C VAL A 47 -2.05 4.54 9.35
N MET A 48 -3.11 4.25 10.09
CA MET A 48 -3.75 2.93 10.08
C MET A 48 -4.38 2.57 8.72
N VAL A 49 -4.96 3.56 8.02
CA VAL A 49 -5.57 3.37 6.69
C VAL A 49 -4.53 3.02 5.62
N ARG A 50 -3.27 3.45 5.82
CA ARG A 50 -2.13 3.14 4.94
C ARG A 50 -1.48 1.79 5.23
N MET A 51 -1.81 1.13 6.35
CA MET A 51 -1.36 -0.23 6.59
C MET A 51 -2.09 -1.18 5.63
N PRO A 52 -1.38 -1.97 4.80
CA PRO A 52 -1.98 -2.75 3.72
C PRO A 52 -2.62 -4.07 4.19
N SER A 53 -3.17 -4.11 5.41
CA SER A 53 -3.81 -5.32 5.94
C SER A 53 -4.99 -5.73 5.07
N GLY A 54 -4.98 -6.98 4.59
CA GLY A 54 -6.00 -7.51 3.68
C GLY A 54 -5.85 -7.09 2.20
N VAL A 55 -4.87 -6.25 1.85
CA VAL A 55 -4.59 -5.90 0.45
C VAL A 55 -3.74 -7.00 -0.20
N ARG A 56 -4.12 -7.44 -1.40
CA ARG A 56 -3.39 -8.44 -2.19
C ARG A 56 -2.94 -7.84 -3.52
N LEU A 57 -1.90 -8.41 -4.11
CA LEU A 57 -1.49 -8.15 -5.50
C LEU A 57 -1.92 -9.37 -6.32
N VAL A 58 -2.71 -9.17 -7.37
CA VAL A 58 -3.21 -10.24 -8.24
C VAL A 58 -2.85 -9.92 -9.67
N PHE A 59 -2.10 -10.84 -10.29
CA PHE A 59 -1.62 -10.76 -11.67
C PHE A 59 -1.37 -12.17 -12.19
N GLU A 60 -1.34 -12.32 -13.51
CA GLU A 60 -0.96 -13.57 -14.19
C GLU A 60 0.39 -13.38 -14.86
N THR A 61 1.23 -14.41 -14.82
CA THR A 61 2.53 -14.39 -15.48
C THR A 61 3.01 -15.80 -15.77
N ASP A 62 3.71 -15.96 -16.88
CA ASP A 62 4.51 -17.13 -17.24
C ASP A 62 5.98 -16.97 -16.81
N ALA A 63 6.32 -15.86 -16.14
CA ALA A 63 7.68 -15.58 -15.73
C ALA A 63 8.15 -16.60 -14.68
N PRO A 64 9.38 -17.14 -14.80
CA PRO A 64 9.92 -18.11 -13.84
C PRO A 64 10.33 -17.47 -12.50
N GLU A 65 10.38 -16.14 -12.43
CA GLU A 65 10.77 -15.39 -11.24
C GLU A 65 9.91 -14.15 -11.04
N ILE A 66 9.49 -13.92 -9.80
CA ILE A 66 8.76 -12.72 -9.38
C ILE A 66 9.61 -11.96 -8.37
N ARG A 67 9.82 -10.66 -8.60
CA ARG A 67 10.51 -9.75 -7.67
C ARG A 67 9.59 -8.60 -7.27
N LEU A 68 9.54 -8.33 -5.97
CA LEU A 68 8.79 -7.22 -5.38
C LEU A 68 9.76 -6.27 -4.67
N GLN A 69 9.80 -5.02 -5.11
CA GLN A 69 10.50 -3.95 -4.40
C GLN A 69 9.47 -3.16 -3.58
N ALA A 70 9.61 -3.18 -2.25
CA ALA A 70 8.68 -2.53 -1.33
C ALA A 70 9.42 -1.58 -0.37
N LEU A 71 8.86 -0.38 -0.18
CA LEU A 71 9.26 0.53 0.88
C LEU A 71 8.32 0.33 2.08
N VAL A 72 8.83 -0.21 3.17
CA VAL A 72 8.03 -0.55 4.35
C VAL A 72 8.22 0.51 5.43
N THR A 73 7.11 1.01 5.98
CA THR A 73 7.13 1.84 7.20
C THR A 73 6.92 0.93 8.41
N ARG A 74 7.87 0.95 9.35
CA ARG A 74 7.73 0.27 10.65
C ARG A 74 7.16 1.24 11.68
N PHE A 75 5.98 0.92 12.21
CA PHE A 75 5.42 1.63 13.34
C PHE A 75 5.87 0.92 14.63
N GLN A 76 6.63 1.61 15.46
CA GLN A 76 6.91 1.18 16.83
C GLN A 76 6.01 1.96 17.78
N ARG A 77 5.30 1.24 18.64
CA ARG A 77 4.78 1.87 19.85
C ARG A 77 5.98 2.19 20.76
N PRO A 78 6.02 3.36 21.41
CA PRO A 78 6.96 3.61 22.49
C PRO A 78 6.85 2.48 23.52
N GLY A 79 7.99 1.91 23.91
CA GLY A 79 8.02 0.91 24.97
C GLY A 79 7.55 1.54 26.28
N ASN A 80 6.60 0.87 26.93
CA ASN A 80 6.23 1.13 28.31
C ASN A 80 7.43 0.74 29.18
N ALA A 81 7.92 1.65 30.04
CA ALA A 81 9.11 1.45 30.87
C ALA A 81 8.99 0.33 31.94
N ASN A 82 7.92 -0.48 31.91
CA ASN A 82 7.54 -1.45 32.93
C ASN A 82 7.17 -2.83 32.34
N GLU A 83 7.83 -3.27 31.26
CA GLU A 83 7.84 -4.68 30.82
C GLU A 83 9.27 -5.21 30.74
#